data_AF-A0A7V9KDK4-F1
#
_entry.id   AF-A0A7V9KDK4-F1
#
_cell.length_a   1.000
_cell.length_b   1.000
_cell.length_c   1.000
_cell.angle_alpha   90.00
_cell.angle_beta   90.00
_cell.angle_gamma   90.00
#
_symmetry.space_group_name_H-M   'P 1'
#
loop_
_entity.id
_entity.type
_entity.pdbx_description
1 polymer ?
#
loop_
_entity_poly.entity_id
_entity_poly.type
_entity_poly.pdbx_seq_one_letter_code
_entity_poly.pdbx_strand_id
1 'polypeptide(L)'
;MTTAAERREALKAVYQQAAVCVRCPQLAATRQTVVFGAGNADADLMFVGEAPGANEDKQGVPFVGQAGKLLEQLLSEIGLERSDVFIANTLKCRPPQNRDPLPDEIESCRSYLFSQLELIQPRVVCTLGNFATKLLRADTTGITKLHGQAEVRTIGPRAVRLFPIYHPAAALYTRSLLDTLREDFARLPGLLALEPPPQPDPAELVTPVAADEALEVRRPAEQAPPEPAIEAPEPREESPPPASQLGLF
;
A
#
# COMPACT_ATOMS: atom_id res chain seq x y z
N MET A 1 8.09 -21.65 13.08
CA MET A 1 7.87 -20.87 11.85
C MET A 1 6.41 -21.04 11.47
N THR A 2 5.68 -19.94 11.29
CA THR A 2 4.27 -19.94 10.89
C THR A 2 4.13 -20.49 9.46
N THR A 3 3.20 -21.40 9.24
CA THR A 3 2.93 -22.01 7.93
C THR A 3 2.26 -21.01 6.98
N ALA A 4 2.33 -21.26 5.66
CA ALA A 4 1.61 -20.45 4.66
C ALA A 4 0.10 -20.36 4.94
N ALA A 5 -0.52 -21.47 5.35
CA ALA A 5 -1.94 -21.51 5.69
C ALA A 5 -2.28 -20.60 6.88
N GLU A 6 -1.48 -20.64 7.95
CA GLU A 6 -1.65 -19.77 9.12
C GLU A 6 -1.46 -18.29 8.77
N ARG A 7 -0.47 -17.97 7.92
CA ARG A 7 -0.25 -16.59 7.43
C ARG A 7 -1.44 -16.08 6.63
N ARG A 8 -1.99 -16.90 5.73
CA ARG A 8 -3.20 -16.56 4.95
C ARG A 8 -4.39 -16.32 5.86
N GLU A 9 -4.60 -17.16 6.88
CA GLU A 9 -5.69 -16.96 7.83
C GLU A 9 -5.53 -15.68 8.64
N ALA A 10 -4.31 -15.38 9.12
CA ALA A 10 -4.01 -14.11 9.76
C ALA A 10 -4.26 -12.92 8.80
N LEU A 11 -3.94 -13.06 7.51
CA LEU A 11 -4.19 -12.01 6.51
C LEU A 11 -5.68 -11.74 6.33
N LYS A 12 -6.54 -12.76 6.42
CA LYS A 12 -8.00 -12.61 6.44
C LYS A 12 -8.46 -11.81 7.65
N ALA A 13 -7.90 -12.09 8.83
CA ALA A 13 -8.23 -11.33 10.04
C ALA A 13 -7.86 -9.84 9.89
N VAL A 14 -6.70 -9.54 9.30
CA VAL A 14 -6.30 -8.15 8.98
C VAL A 14 -7.27 -7.51 7.97
N TYR A 15 -7.70 -8.25 6.95
CA TYR A 15 -8.72 -7.77 6.01
C TYR A 15 -10.04 -7.44 6.71
N GLN A 16 -10.54 -8.30 7.59
CA GLN A 16 -11.77 -8.08 8.35
C GLN A 16 -11.70 -6.80 9.21
N GLN A 17 -10.55 -6.55 9.84
CA GLN A 17 -10.31 -5.30 10.56
C GLN A 17 -10.30 -4.08 9.63
N ALA A 18 -9.62 -4.18 8.49
CA ALA A 18 -9.55 -3.10 7.51
C ALA A 18 -10.93 -2.75 6.93
N ALA A 19 -11.76 -3.76 6.66
CA ALA A 19 -13.09 -3.59 6.05
C ALA A 19 -14.03 -2.68 6.85
N VAL A 20 -13.93 -2.71 8.17
CA VAL A 20 -14.76 -1.90 9.09
C VAL A 20 -14.02 -0.69 9.67
N CYS A 21 -12.80 -0.41 9.20
CA CYS A 21 -11.93 0.60 9.79
C CYS A 21 -12.50 2.03 9.67
N VAL A 22 -12.53 2.78 10.76
CA VAL A 22 -12.99 4.20 10.78
C VAL A 22 -11.94 5.19 11.31
N ARG A 23 -10.67 4.75 11.41
CA ARG A 23 -9.56 5.58 11.95
C ARG A 23 -9.35 6.92 11.25
N CYS A 24 -9.69 7.02 9.97
CA CYS A 24 -9.67 8.26 9.19
C CYS A 24 -11.11 8.65 8.82
N PRO A 25 -11.81 9.50 9.60
CA PRO A 25 -13.23 9.79 9.38
C PRO A 25 -13.56 10.30 7.97
N GLN A 26 -12.69 11.15 7.40
CA GLN A 26 -12.89 11.74 6.06
C GLN A 26 -12.84 10.70 4.94
N LEU A 27 -11.94 9.72 5.04
CA LEU A 27 -11.85 8.62 4.07
C LEU A 27 -12.97 7.60 4.28
N ALA A 28 -13.30 7.31 5.54
CA ALA A 28 -14.35 6.36 5.89
C ALA A 28 -15.74 6.83 5.48
N ALA A 29 -16.00 8.14 5.57
CA ALA A 29 -17.28 8.73 5.19
C ALA A 29 -17.52 8.75 3.67
N THR A 30 -16.47 8.63 2.85
CA THR A 30 -16.56 8.86 1.40
C THR A 30 -16.22 7.65 0.52
N ARG A 31 -15.49 6.66 1.05
CA ARG A 31 -15.24 5.40 0.34
C ARG A 31 -16.54 4.62 0.12
N GLN A 32 -16.59 3.84 -0.94
CA GLN A 32 -17.61 2.81 -1.13
C GLN A 32 -17.14 1.47 -0.56
N THR A 33 -15.92 1.08 -0.90
CA THR A 33 -15.34 -0.20 -0.47
C THR A 33 -13.89 -0.01 -0.08
N VAL A 34 -13.48 -0.74 0.97
CA VAL A 34 -12.06 -0.82 1.33
C VAL A 34 -11.33 -1.66 0.27
N VAL A 35 -10.27 -1.10 -0.29
CA VAL A 35 -9.40 -1.75 -1.26
C VAL A 35 -8.17 -2.25 -0.52
N PHE A 36 -8.26 -3.45 0.03
CA PHE A 36 -7.24 -4.01 0.90
C PHE A 36 -5.94 -4.34 0.13
N GLY A 37 -6.10 -5.07 -0.96
CA GLY A 37 -5.04 -5.66 -1.78
C GLY A 37 -5.60 -6.88 -2.51
N ALA A 38 -4.93 -7.35 -3.56
CA ALA A 38 -5.36 -8.54 -4.30
C ALA A 38 -4.16 -9.24 -4.96
N GLY A 39 -4.30 -10.54 -5.21
CA GLY A 39 -3.28 -11.38 -5.85
C GLY A 39 -2.83 -12.55 -4.95
N ASN A 40 -1.67 -13.14 -5.24
CA ASN A 40 -1.16 -14.28 -4.48
C ASN A 40 -0.69 -13.87 -3.08
N ALA A 41 -1.30 -14.46 -2.05
CA ALA A 41 -1.01 -14.20 -0.64
C ALA A 41 0.36 -14.74 -0.18
N ASP A 42 1.09 -15.46 -1.03
CA ASP A 42 2.48 -15.90 -0.84
C ASP A 42 3.37 -15.43 -2.00
N ALA A 43 3.02 -14.31 -2.66
CA ALA A 43 3.78 -13.78 -3.76
C ALA A 43 5.20 -13.35 -3.34
N ASP A 44 6.20 -13.75 -4.14
CA ASP A 44 7.57 -13.27 -4.01
C ASP A 44 7.73 -11.79 -4.44
N LEU A 45 6.79 -11.29 -5.25
CA LEU A 45 6.75 -9.90 -5.73
C LEU A 45 5.47 -9.21 -5.24
N MET A 46 5.64 -8.10 -4.54
CA MET A 46 4.54 -7.23 -4.11
C MET A 46 4.68 -5.84 -4.71
N PHE A 47 3.60 -5.33 -5.31
CA PHE A 47 3.50 -3.93 -5.75
C PHE A 47 2.75 -3.09 -4.71
N VAL A 48 3.26 -1.89 -4.45
CA VAL A 48 2.64 -0.95 -3.52
C VAL A 48 2.48 0.41 -4.19
N GLY A 49 1.23 0.80 -4.41
CA GLY A 49 0.86 2.12 -4.92
C GLY A 49 0.46 3.12 -3.83
N GLU A 50 -0.13 4.22 -4.28
CA GLU A 50 -0.51 5.35 -3.44
C GLU A 50 -1.85 5.12 -2.73
N ALA A 51 -2.94 5.15 -3.48
CA ALA A 51 -4.29 5.04 -2.95
C ALA A 51 -5.26 4.49 -4.01
N PRO A 52 -6.44 4.01 -3.61
CA PRO A 52 -7.47 3.57 -4.56
C PRO A 52 -8.04 4.74 -5.36
N GLY A 53 -8.28 4.52 -6.65
CA GLY A 53 -9.06 5.42 -7.50
C GLY A 53 -10.56 5.08 -7.46
N ALA A 54 -11.33 5.77 -8.31
CA ALA A 54 -12.79 5.64 -8.33
C ALA A 54 -13.30 4.25 -8.74
N ASN A 55 -12.58 3.55 -9.63
CA ASN A 55 -12.99 2.21 -10.07
C ASN A 55 -12.59 1.16 -9.03
N GLU A 56 -11.43 1.34 -8.42
CA GLU A 56 -10.94 0.50 -7.34
C GLU A 56 -11.88 0.57 -6.13
N ASP A 57 -12.29 1.77 -5.72
CA ASP A 57 -13.23 2.01 -4.61
C ASP A 57 -14.60 1.35 -4.84
N LYS A 58 -15.08 1.35 -6.09
CA LYS A 58 -16.32 0.66 -6.47
C LYS A 58 -16.20 -0.86 -6.45
N GLN A 59 -15.03 -1.40 -6.81
CA GLN A 59 -14.84 -2.84 -7.00
C GLN A 59 -14.20 -3.54 -5.81
N GLY A 60 -13.56 -2.81 -4.89
CA GLY A 60 -12.77 -3.38 -3.80
C GLY A 60 -11.40 -3.94 -4.25
N VAL A 61 -11.03 -3.78 -5.52
CA VAL A 61 -9.83 -4.39 -6.13
C VAL A 61 -8.85 -3.29 -6.58
N PRO A 62 -7.55 -3.38 -6.24
CA PRO A 62 -6.58 -2.33 -6.56
C PRO A 62 -6.19 -2.35 -8.03
N PHE A 63 -5.83 -1.19 -8.62
CA PHE A 63 -5.32 -1.11 -10.00
C PHE A 63 -6.23 -1.80 -11.02
N VAL A 64 -7.49 -1.37 -11.13
CA VAL A 64 -8.46 -1.84 -12.14
C VAL A 64 -8.78 -0.76 -13.19
N GLY A 65 -8.33 0.48 -12.97
CA GLY A 65 -8.37 1.57 -13.94
C GLY A 65 -7.30 1.48 -15.03
N GLN A 66 -7.06 2.59 -15.75
CA GLN A 66 -6.10 2.66 -16.86
C GLN A 66 -4.66 2.35 -16.42
N ALA A 67 -4.23 2.89 -15.27
CA ALA A 67 -2.93 2.58 -14.69
C ALA A 67 -2.79 1.09 -14.36
N GLY A 68 -3.89 0.42 -13.98
CA GLY A 68 -3.92 -1.01 -13.71
C GLY A 68 -3.81 -1.87 -14.96
N LYS A 69 -4.46 -1.47 -16.06
CA LYS A 69 -4.29 -2.13 -17.36
C LYS A 69 -2.86 -2.03 -17.88
N LEU A 70 -2.23 -0.87 -17.69
CA LEU A 70 -0.82 -0.72 -18.03
C LEU A 70 0.08 -1.60 -17.15
N LEU A 71 -0.18 -1.66 -15.84
CA LEU A 71 0.52 -2.56 -14.93
C LEU A 71 0.40 -4.03 -15.38
N GLU A 72 -0.81 -4.47 -15.74
CA GLU A 72 -1.06 -5.83 -16.26
C GLU A 72 -0.31 -6.11 -17.56
N GLN A 73 -0.28 -5.14 -18.49
CA GLN A 73 0.51 -5.25 -19.70
C GLN A 73 2.02 -5.40 -19.39
N LEU A 74 2.55 -4.57 -18.49
CA LEU A 74 3.97 -4.61 -18.12
C LEU A 74 4.35 -5.91 -17.41
N LEU A 75 3.44 -6.49 -16.61
CA LEU A 75 3.62 -7.82 -16.03
C LEU A 75 3.69 -8.90 -17.13
N SER A 76 2.75 -8.86 -18.08
CA SER A 76 2.73 -9.82 -19.19
C SER A 76 3.98 -9.74 -20.06
N GLU A 77 4.53 -8.54 -20.30
CA GLU A 77 5.79 -8.34 -21.03
C GLU A 77 6.99 -9.04 -20.36
N ILE A 78 6.95 -9.29 -19.05
CA ILE A 78 7.99 -10.03 -18.29
C ILE A 78 7.58 -11.46 -17.92
N GLY A 79 6.48 -11.97 -18.50
CA GLY A 79 6.01 -13.34 -18.29
C GLY A 79 5.37 -13.59 -16.92
N LEU A 80 4.87 -12.55 -16.26
CA LEU A 80 4.09 -12.65 -15.03
C LEU A 80 2.63 -12.27 -15.28
N GLU A 81 1.75 -12.84 -14.48
CA GLU A 81 0.34 -12.49 -14.43
C GLU A 81 0.00 -11.80 -13.11
N ARG A 82 -1.17 -11.17 -13.08
CA ARG A 82 -1.67 -10.50 -11.87
C ARG A 82 -1.86 -11.48 -10.69
N SER A 83 -2.10 -12.75 -10.97
CA SER A 83 -2.19 -13.85 -10.00
C SER A 83 -0.83 -14.27 -9.42
N ASP A 84 0.29 -13.94 -10.05
CA ASP A 84 1.62 -14.31 -9.53
C ASP A 84 2.14 -13.35 -8.47
N VAL A 85 1.57 -12.15 -8.42
CA VAL A 85 2.02 -11.03 -7.59
C VAL A 85 0.97 -10.66 -6.57
N PHE A 86 1.34 -9.86 -5.57
CA PHE A 86 0.37 -9.18 -4.70
C PHE A 86 0.39 -7.68 -4.97
N ILE A 87 -0.77 -7.05 -5.12
CA ILE A 87 -0.88 -5.62 -5.38
C ILE A 87 -1.64 -4.97 -4.23
N ALA A 88 -1.08 -3.91 -3.67
CA ALA A 88 -1.69 -3.12 -2.61
C ALA A 88 -1.43 -1.62 -2.81
N ASN A 89 -2.02 -0.80 -1.95
CA ASN A 89 -1.76 0.63 -1.85
C ASN A 89 -1.38 1.02 -0.43
N THR A 90 -0.77 2.20 -0.30
CA THR A 90 -0.46 2.83 0.99
C THR A 90 -1.74 3.11 1.76
N LEU A 91 -2.71 3.77 1.13
CA LEU A 91 -4.07 3.88 1.66
C LEU A 91 -4.95 2.72 1.19
N LYS A 92 -5.86 2.28 2.07
CA LYS A 92 -6.89 1.27 1.74
C LYS A 92 -8.25 1.88 1.36
N CYS A 93 -8.36 3.20 1.44
CA CYS A 93 -9.58 3.95 1.14
C CYS A 93 -9.25 5.04 0.13
N ARG A 94 -10.17 5.30 -0.80
CA ARG A 94 -10.04 6.36 -1.80
C ARG A 94 -10.13 7.75 -1.15
N PRO A 95 -9.17 8.65 -1.36
CA PRO A 95 -9.32 10.04 -0.99
C PRO A 95 -10.43 10.76 -1.78
N PRO A 96 -11.18 11.69 -1.17
CA PRO A 96 -12.19 12.47 -1.86
C PRO A 96 -11.64 13.12 -3.14
N GLN A 97 -12.37 12.98 -4.24
CA GLN A 97 -11.98 13.53 -5.56
C GLN A 97 -10.61 13.03 -6.08
N ASN A 98 -10.09 11.91 -5.57
CA ASN A 98 -8.76 11.39 -5.91
C ASN A 98 -7.61 12.37 -5.59
N ARG A 99 -7.76 13.21 -4.55
CA ARG A 99 -6.64 14.01 -4.05
C ARG A 99 -5.51 13.12 -3.52
N ASP A 100 -4.34 13.70 -3.38
CA ASP A 100 -3.20 13.05 -2.73
C ASP A 100 -3.52 12.67 -1.27
N PRO A 101 -2.94 11.56 -0.76
CA PRO A 101 -2.96 11.17 0.65
C PRO A 101 -2.37 12.24 1.57
N LEU A 102 -3.03 12.50 2.70
CA LEU A 102 -2.46 13.33 3.76
C LEU A 102 -1.50 12.52 4.65
N PRO A 103 -0.49 13.15 5.26
CA PRO A 103 0.45 12.46 6.17
C PRO A 103 -0.25 11.65 7.27
N ASP A 104 -1.25 12.24 7.95
CA ASP A 104 -1.99 11.58 9.03
C ASP A 104 -2.81 10.38 8.54
N GLU A 105 -3.28 10.43 7.28
CA GLU A 105 -4.00 9.31 6.67
C GLU A 105 -3.06 8.14 6.37
N ILE A 106 -1.86 8.43 5.87
CA ILE A 106 -0.81 7.44 5.64
C ILE A 106 -0.42 6.81 6.98
N GLU A 107 -0.12 7.63 7.99
CA GLU A 107 0.28 7.16 9.31
C GLU A 107 -0.80 6.26 9.95
N SER A 108 -2.07 6.69 9.88
CA SER A 108 -3.19 5.90 10.39
C SER A 108 -3.38 4.57 9.64
N CYS A 109 -3.11 4.54 8.35
CA CYS A 109 -3.36 3.39 7.49
C CYS A 109 -2.16 2.42 7.37
N ARG A 110 -0.93 2.87 7.68
CA ARG A 110 0.32 2.12 7.41
C ARG A 110 0.36 0.74 8.05
N SER A 111 -0.23 0.60 9.24
CA SER A 111 -0.29 -0.68 9.97
C SER A 111 -0.85 -1.83 9.12
N TYR A 112 -1.88 -1.58 8.30
CA TYR A 112 -2.43 -2.61 7.41
C TYR A 112 -1.43 -3.05 6.33
N LEU A 113 -0.69 -2.11 5.75
CA LEU A 113 0.33 -2.42 4.75
C LEU A 113 1.50 -3.19 5.37
N PHE A 114 1.92 -2.83 6.59
CA PHE A 114 2.99 -3.51 7.30
C PHE A 114 2.60 -4.94 7.66
N SER A 115 1.38 -5.15 8.16
CA SER A 115 0.86 -6.51 8.39
C SER A 115 0.77 -7.32 7.09
N GLN A 116 0.41 -6.71 5.96
CA GLN A 116 0.45 -7.38 4.65
C GLN A 116 1.87 -7.83 4.29
N LEU A 117 2.86 -6.95 4.41
CA LEU A 117 4.26 -7.28 4.14
C LEU A 117 4.79 -8.40 5.04
N GLU A 118 4.45 -8.36 6.33
CA GLU A 118 4.82 -9.37 7.31
C GLU A 118 4.22 -10.75 6.99
N LEU A 119 2.94 -10.79 6.59
CA LEU A 119 2.20 -12.02 6.37
C LEU A 119 2.46 -12.62 4.99
N ILE A 120 2.54 -11.79 3.94
CA ILE A 120 2.81 -12.25 2.56
C ILE A 120 4.27 -12.69 2.41
N GLN A 121 5.18 -11.98 3.10
CA GLN A 121 6.63 -12.22 3.06
C GLN A 121 7.24 -12.12 1.64
N PRO A 122 6.97 -11.05 0.89
CA PRO A 122 7.56 -10.89 -0.44
C PRO A 122 9.09 -10.75 -0.33
N ARG A 123 9.79 -11.22 -1.36
CA ARG A 123 11.23 -11.04 -1.52
C ARG A 123 11.56 -9.69 -2.12
N VAL A 124 10.72 -9.24 -3.06
CA VAL A 124 10.83 -7.94 -3.73
C VAL A 124 9.56 -7.13 -3.49
N VAL A 125 9.73 -5.89 -3.06
CA VAL A 125 8.65 -4.92 -2.94
C VAL A 125 8.89 -3.81 -3.95
N CYS A 126 8.05 -3.73 -4.97
CA CYS A 126 8.12 -2.71 -6.00
C CYS A 126 7.17 -1.56 -5.66
N THR A 127 7.73 -0.39 -5.31
CA THR A 127 6.92 0.79 -4.98
C THR A 127 6.63 1.61 -6.22
N LEU A 128 5.37 2.03 -6.36
CA LEU A 128 4.88 2.79 -7.50
C LEU A 128 4.72 4.26 -7.10
N GLY A 129 5.67 5.09 -7.49
CA GLY A 129 5.64 6.53 -7.23
C GLY A 129 6.12 6.95 -5.83
N ASN A 130 5.91 8.22 -5.49
CA ASN A 130 6.51 8.86 -4.32
C ASN A 130 5.94 8.35 -2.98
N PHE A 131 4.63 8.23 -2.84
CA PHE A 131 4.01 7.96 -1.54
C PHE A 131 4.42 6.61 -0.97
N ALA A 132 4.28 5.55 -1.76
CA ALA A 132 4.71 4.21 -1.36
C ALA A 132 6.23 4.15 -1.11
N THR A 133 7.03 4.77 -1.98
CA THR A 133 8.50 4.79 -1.85
C THR A 133 8.93 5.48 -0.56
N LYS A 134 8.43 6.68 -0.29
CA LYS A 134 8.80 7.45 0.91
C LYS A 134 8.38 6.74 2.20
N LEU A 135 7.18 6.15 2.22
CA LEU A 135 6.70 5.40 3.38
C LEU A 135 7.58 4.18 3.67
N LEU A 136 7.82 3.34 2.65
CA LEU A 136 8.51 2.06 2.82
C LEU A 136 10.02 2.18 2.94
N ARG A 137 10.60 3.25 2.37
CA ARG A 137 12.02 3.59 2.51
C ARG A 137 12.33 4.36 3.79
N ALA A 138 11.31 4.98 4.40
CA ALA A 138 11.39 5.84 5.57
C ALA A 138 12.28 7.09 5.36
N ASP A 139 12.21 7.71 4.17
CA ASP A 139 12.86 8.99 3.91
C ASP A 139 12.13 9.80 2.82
N THR A 140 12.55 11.05 2.62
CA THR A 140 11.87 12.03 1.76
C THR A 140 12.41 12.10 0.32
N THR A 141 13.36 11.24 -0.05
CA THR A 141 13.99 11.25 -1.38
C THR A 141 12.94 11.01 -2.47
N GLY A 142 12.96 11.85 -3.50
CA GLY A 142 11.99 11.79 -4.59
C GLY A 142 12.25 10.63 -5.56
N ILE A 143 11.16 10.12 -6.15
CA ILE A 143 11.18 8.96 -7.06
C ILE A 143 12.13 9.14 -8.26
N THR A 144 12.28 10.37 -8.78
CA THR A 144 13.18 10.66 -9.90
C THR A 144 14.64 10.30 -9.61
N LYS A 145 15.08 10.34 -8.34
CA LYS A 145 16.45 9.95 -7.96
C LYS A 145 16.59 8.47 -7.65
N LEU A 146 15.48 7.78 -7.39
CA LEU A 146 15.45 6.42 -6.84
C LEU A 146 14.96 5.36 -7.83
N HIS A 147 14.21 5.75 -8.87
CA HIS A 147 13.61 4.79 -9.77
C HIS A 147 14.70 3.89 -10.39
N GLY A 148 14.39 2.60 -10.50
CA GLY A 148 15.33 1.61 -11.02
C GLY A 148 16.49 1.29 -10.08
N GLN A 149 16.53 1.75 -8.83
CA GLN A 149 17.62 1.41 -7.90
C GLN A 149 17.10 0.48 -6.80
N ALA A 150 17.42 -0.81 -6.94
CA ALA A 150 17.09 -1.80 -5.92
C ALA A 150 18.01 -1.66 -4.71
N GLU A 151 17.43 -1.72 -3.52
CA GLU A 151 18.17 -1.72 -2.26
C GLU A 151 17.51 -2.67 -1.25
N VAL A 152 18.29 -3.20 -0.30
CA VAL A 152 17.74 -4.00 0.79
C VAL A 152 17.31 -3.07 1.92
N ARG A 153 16.08 -3.24 2.40
CA ARG A 153 15.49 -2.47 3.50
C ARG A 153 14.82 -3.39 4.49
N THR A 154 14.92 -3.05 5.77
CA THR A 154 14.11 -3.66 6.81
C THR A 154 12.83 -2.84 6.98
N ILE A 155 11.69 -3.47 6.73
CA ILE A 155 10.35 -2.86 6.82
C ILE A 155 9.55 -3.69 7.82
N GLY A 156 9.23 -3.08 8.97
CA GLY A 156 8.68 -3.84 10.10
C GLY A 156 9.62 -4.99 10.47
N PRO A 157 9.12 -6.24 10.60
CA PRO A 157 9.95 -7.38 10.97
C PRO A 157 10.66 -8.06 9.78
N ARG A 158 10.59 -7.49 8.57
CA ARG A 158 11.05 -8.16 7.34
C ARG A 158 12.16 -7.40 6.65
N ALA A 159 13.21 -8.10 6.23
CA ALA A 159 14.13 -7.58 5.23
C ALA A 159 13.59 -7.90 3.82
N VAL A 160 13.46 -6.88 2.99
CA VAL A 160 12.98 -7.01 1.60
C VAL A 160 13.90 -6.27 0.65
N ARG A 161 13.88 -6.67 -0.62
CA ARG A 161 14.49 -5.89 -1.70
C ARG A 161 13.48 -4.87 -2.19
N LEU A 162 13.67 -3.61 -1.81
CA LEU A 162 12.83 -2.50 -2.23
C LEU A 162 13.27 -2.05 -3.63
N PHE A 163 12.33 -1.92 -4.56
CA PHE A 163 12.59 -1.50 -5.93
C PHE A 163 11.62 -0.38 -6.36
N PRO A 164 12.01 0.89 -6.16
CA PRO A 164 11.18 2.02 -6.54
C PRO A 164 11.09 2.17 -8.06
N ILE A 165 9.90 2.44 -8.57
CA ILE A 165 9.65 2.79 -9.97
C ILE A 165 8.62 3.93 -10.07
N TYR A 166 8.50 4.55 -11.24
CA TYR A 166 7.45 5.54 -11.47
C TYR A 166 6.05 4.92 -11.35
N HIS A 167 5.06 5.73 -10.96
CA HIS A 167 3.69 5.25 -10.92
C HIS A 167 3.17 5.07 -12.37
N PRO A 168 2.49 3.95 -12.72
CA PRO A 168 2.03 3.70 -14.09
C PRO A 168 1.15 4.81 -14.67
N ALA A 169 0.39 5.51 -13.83
CA ALA A 169 -0.42 6.67 -14.25
C ALA A 169 0.41 7.79 -14.93
N ALA A 170 1.68 7.98 -14.55
CA ALA A 170 2.55 8.99 -15.14
C ALA A 170 2.96 8.65 -16.58
N ALA A 171 2.91 7.37 -16.96
CA ALA A 171 3.31 6.91 -18.29
C ALA A 171 2.14 6.80 -19.28
N LEU A 172 0.89 6.99 -18.84
CA LEU A 172 -0.30 6.82 -19.70
C LEU A 172 -0.28 7.72 -20.95
N TYR A 173 0.32 8.90 -20.85
CA TYR A 173 0.36 9.90 -21.92
C TYR A 173 1.78 10.36 -22.27
N THR A 174 2.81 9.69 -21.74
CA THR A 174 4.21 10.11 -21.92
C THR A 174 5.05 8.93 -22.33
N ARG A 175 5.44 8.89 -23.61
CA ARG A 175 6.11 7.74 -24.20
C ARG A 175 7.47 7.44 -23.57
N SER A 176 8.28 8.46 -23.31
CA SER A 176 9.59 8.28 -22.67
C SER A 176 9.47 7.63 -21.29
N LEU A 177 8.48 8.02 -20.48
CA LEU A 177 8.22 7.40 -19.18
C LEU A 177 7.73 5.95 -19.31
N LEU A 178 6.96 5.63 -20.35
CA LEU A 178 6.57 4.25 -20.63
C LEU A 178 7.80 3.38 -20.96
N ASP A 179 8.72 3.90 -21.77
CA ASP A 179 9.95 3.16 -22.11
C ASP A 179 10.83 2.97 -20.86
N THR A 180 10.96 3.99 -20.00
CA THR A 180 11.63 3.84 -18.69
C THR A 180 10.94 2.80 -17.79
N LEU A 181 9.61 2.78 -17.72
CA LEU A 181 8.90 1.75 -16.94
C LEU A 181 9.18 0.34 -17.47
N ARG A 182 9.22 0.16 -18.79
CA ARG A 182 9.58 -1.15 -19.37
C ARG A 182 10.97 -1.59 -19.00
N GLU A 183 11.94 -0.68 -19.04
CA GLU A 183 13.32 -0.95 -18.61
C GLU A 183 13.37 -1.35 -17.14
N ASP A 184 12.63 -0.66 -16.27
CA ASP A 184 12.54 -0.99 -14.85
C ASP A 184 11.85 -2.36 -14.63
N PHE A 185 10.75 -2.65 -15.33
CA PHE A 185 10.06 -3.95 -15.25
C PHE A 185 10.94 -5.10 -15.72
N ALA A 186 11.70 -4.92 -16.80
CA ALA A 186 12.61 -5.94 -17.34
C ALA A 186 13.67 -6.40 -16.32
N ARG A 187 13.90 -5.64 -15.24
CA ARG A 187 14.84 -5.99 -14.16
C ARG A 187 14.21 -6.84 -13.07
N LEU A 188 12.89 -6.83 -12.92
CA LEU A 188 12.18 -7.59 -11.88
C LEU A 188 12.50 -9.09 -11.90
N PRO A 189 12.54 -9.79 -13.06
CA PRO A 189 12.92 -11.20 -13.10
C PRO A 189 14.33 -11.45 -12.53
N GLY A 190 15.29 -10.57 -12.84
CA GLY A 190 16.64 -10.64 -12.30
C GLY A 190 16.67 -10.44 -10.78
N LEU A 191 15.90 -9.48 -10.26
CA LEU A 191 15.80 -9.23 -8.81
C LEU A 191 15.14 -10.38 -8.04
N LEU A 192 14.18 -11.08 -8.67
CA LEU A 192 13.52 -12.25 -8.11
C LEU A 192 14.42 -13.51 -8.15
N ALA A 193 15.35 -13.59 -9.10
CA ALA A 193 16.32 -14.68 -9.17
C ALA A 193 17.41 -14.58 -8.08
N LEU A 194 17.69 -13.39 -7.54
CA LEU A 194 18.64 -13.19 -6.45
C LEU A 194 18.15 -13.84 -5.15
N GLU A 195 19.05 -14.34 -4.32
CA GLU A 195 18.72 -14.87 -3.00
C GLU A 195 17.88 -13.88 -2.17
N PRO A 196 16.91 -14.36 -1.37
CA PRO A 196 16.17 -13.52 -0.45
C PRO A 196 17.12 -12.75 0.50
N PRO A 197 16.81 -11.49 0.83
CA PRO A 197 17.58 -10.77 1.85
C PRO A 197 17.60 -11.55 3.18
N PRO A 198 18.75 -11.57 3.90
CA PRO A 198 18.82 -12.17 5.22
C PRO A 198 17.84 -11.46 6.15
N GLN A 199 17.00 -12.24 6.84
CA GLN A 199 15.99 -11.68 7.74
C GLN A 199 16.64 -11.22 9.05
N PRO A 200 16.17 -10.10 9.65
CA PRO A 200 16.66 -9.64 10.93
C PRO A 200 16.37 -10.66 12.03
N ASP A 201 17.22 -10.69 13.06
CA ASP A 201 16.98 -11.53 14.24
C ASP A 201 15.75 -10.99 15.00
N PRO A 202 14.76 -11.84 15.34
CA PRO A 202 13.64 -11.45 16.21
C PRO A 202 14.07 -10.71 17.49
N ALA A 203 15.25 -11.01 18.05
CA ALA A 203 15.78 -10.35 19.25
C ALA A 203 16.21 -8.89 19.00
N GLU A 204 16.61 -8.52 17.79
CA GLU A 204 17.01 -7.14 17.44
C GLU A 204 15.81 -6.22 17.23
N LEU A 205 14.67 -6.80 16.84
CA LEU A 205 13.39 -6.09 16.61
C LEU A 205 12.69 -5.63 17.90
N VAL A 206 13.11 -6.11 19.08
CA VAL A 206 12.49 -5.81 20.38
C VAL A 206 13.10 -4.58 21.07
N THR A 207 14.06 -3.89 20.43
CA THR A 207 14.57 -2.62 20.96
C THR A 207 13.55 -1.51 20.69
N PRO A 208 12.99 -0.84 21.73
CA PRO A 208 12.09 0.27 21.50
C PRO A 208 12.89 1.38 20.81
N VAL A 209 12.43 1.76 19.61
CA VAL A 209 12.85 3.01 18.97
C VAL A 209 12.52 4.12 19.97
N ALA A 210 13.56 4.73 20.55
CA ALA A 210 13.41 5.80 21.51
C ALA A 210 12.52 6.90 20.92
N ALA A 211 11.53 7.31 21.71
CA ALA A 211 10.55 8.32 21.35
C ALA A 211 11.23 9.66 20.99
N ASP A 212 10.81 10.19 19.83
CA ASP A 212 10.70 11.60 19.45
C ASP A 212 11.61 12.63 20.13
N GLU A 213 12.56 13.17 19.35
CA GLU A 213 13.03 14.54 19.59
C GLU A 213 11.91 15.51 19.19
N ALA A 214 11.34 16.15 20.21
CA ALA A 214 10.25 17.10 20.14
C ALA A 214 10.51 18.23 19.12
N LEU A 215 9.67 18.30 18.09
CA LEU A 215 9.49 19.48 17.28
C LEU A 215 8.56 20.44 18.05
N GLU A 216 9.12 21.46 18.72
CA GLU A 216 8.35 22.51 19.38
C GLU A 216 7.50 23.29 18.36
N VAL A 217 6.22 22.96 18.27
CA VAL A 217 5.22 23.77 17.55
C VAL A 217 4.82 24.96 18.43
N ARG A 218 5.23 26.15 18.03
CA ARG A 218 4.75 27.42 18.59
C ARG A 218 3.23 27.54 18.38
N ARG A 219 2.47 27.68 19.48
CA ARG A 219 1.02 27.94 19.49
C ARG A 219 0.71 29.35 18.95
N PRO A 220 -0.24 29.52 18.03
CA PRO A 220 -0.98 30.77 17.89
C PRO A 220 -2.21 30.80 18.81
N ALA A 221 -2.64 32.02 19.11
CA ALA A 221 -3.59 32.40 20.14
C ALA A 221 -5.03 31.88 19.98
N GLU A 222 -5.68 31.77 21.14
CA GLU A 222 -7.09 31.50 21.42
C GLU A 222 -8.06 32.37 20.59
N GLN A 223 -9.09 31.75 19.99
CA GLN A 223 -10.31 32.43 19.57
C GLN A 223 -11.56 31.59 19.93
N ALA A 224 -12.63 32.33 20.22
CA ALA A 224 -13.86 32.05 20.95
C ALA A 224 -14.76 30.89 20.43
N PRO A 225 -15.73 30.40 21.24
CA PRO A 225 -16.45 29.15 20.99
C PRO A 225 -17.56 29.25 19.93
N PRO A 226 -17.90 28.15 19.23
CA PRO A 226 -19.03 28.11 18.31
C PRO A 226 -20.36 27.74 19.00
N GLU A 227 -21.47 28.21 18.40
CA GLU A 227 -22.88 27.95 18.74
C GLU A 227 -23.39 26.54 18.31
N PRO A 228 -24.55 26.06 18.81
CA PRO A 228 -24.84 24.63 18.90
C PRO A 228 -25.43 23.98 17.64
N ALA A 229 -25.31 22.65 17.62
CA ALA A 229 -25.52 21.72 16.52
C ALA A 229 -26.99 21.46 16.13
N ILE A 230 -27.19 21.06 14.87
CA ILE A 230 -28.43 20.47 14.33
C ILE A 230 -28.20 18.96 14.17
N GLU A 231 -29.16 18.16 14.66
CA GLU A 231 -29.15 16.70 14.70
C GLU A 231 -29.04 16.04 13.31
N ALA A 232 -28.21 15.00 13.21
CA ALA A 232 -28.14 14.09 12.07
C ALA A 232 -28.85 12.75 12.41
N PRO A 233 -29.55 12.11 11.46
CA PRO A 233 -30.32 10.90 11.73
C PRO A 233 -29.45 9.62 11.78
N GLU A 234 -29.98 8.61 12.47
CA GLU A 234 -29.35 7.33 12.79
C GLU A 234 -28.90 6.50 11.57
N PRO A 235 -27.79 5.73 11.68
CA PRO A 235 -27.34 4.87 10.59
C PRO A 235 -28.18 3.59 10.49
N ARG A 236 -28.53 3.21 9.26
CA ARG A 236 -29.12 1.91 8.94
C ARG A 236 -28.05 0.83 8.93
N GLU A 237 -28.33 -0.28 9.60
CA GLU A 237 -27.54 -1.52 9.53
C GLU A 237 -27.69 -2.14 8.13
N GLU A 238 -26.62 -2.12 7.35
CA GLU A 238 -26.46 -3.00 6.19
C GLU A 238 -25.26 -3.90 6.42
N SER A 239 -25.52 -5.21 6.34
CA SER A 239 -24.54 -6.27 6.54
C SER A 239 -23.52 -6.26 5.39
N PRO A 240 -22.21 -6.41 5.66
CA PRO A 240 -21.21 -6.45 4.60
C PRO A 240 -21.41 -7.68 3.69
N PRO A 241 -21.09 -7.58 2.39
CA PRO A 241 -21.24 -8.68 1.45
C PRO A 241 -20.28 -9.85 1.80
N PRO A 242 -20.63 -11.09 1.41
CA PRO A 242 -19.86 -12.27 1.77
C PRO A 242 -18.46 -12.27 1.14
N ALA A 243 -17.49 -12.77 1.89
CA ALA A 243 -16.06 -12.84 1.58
C ALA A 243 -15.67 -13.68 0.34
N SER A 244 -16.64 -14.13 -0.46
CA SER A 244 -16.42 -14.94 -1.67
C SER A 244 -16.23 -14.12 -2.94
N GLN A 245 -16.24 -12.78 -2.87
CA GLN A 245 -16.27 -11.92 -4.07
C GLN A 245 -15.00 -11.07 -4.30
N LEU A 246 -13.90 -11.35 -3.60
CA LEU A 246 -12.69 -10.51 -3.66
C LEU A 246 -11.45 -11.17 -4.28
N GLY A 247 -11.53 -12.40 -4.80
CA GLY A 247 -10.34 -13.08 -5.33
C GLY A 247 -9.18 -13.14 -4.31
N LEU A 248 -9.52 -13.10 -3.02
CA LEU A 248 -8.57 -13.09 -1.91
C LEU A 248 -8.12 -14.51 -1.50
N PHE A 249 -8.52 -15.55 -2.24
CA PHE A 249 -8.17 -16.95 -2.02
C PHE A 249 -7.96 -17.69 -3.33
#